data_AF-A0A7S3ARH4-F1
#
_entry.id   AF-A0A7S3ARH4-F1
#
_cell.length_a   1.000
_cell.length_b   1.000
_cell.length_c   1.000
_cell.angle_alpha   90.00
_cell.angle_beta   90.00
_cell.angle_gamma   90.00
#
_symmetry.space_group_name_H-M   'P 1'
#
loop_
_entity.id
_entity.type
_entity.pdbx_description
1 polymer ?
#
loop_
_entity_poly.entity_id
_entity_poly.type
_entity_poly.pdbx_seq_one_letter_code
_entity_poly.pdbx_strand_id
1 'polypeptide(L)'
;RHVWAMPAVVHRTLHSPSPPKPSPPPSPSPPSPNPFPWFPHGFPPQAPAPPPPAAAPPPPSSKAPGHEHSQQHHCGRHCRHIRPQEPPPPLPPPPPPHSLPSSPLPWPLSVLPRLDVAEGEVRELLNHRFNHGRASNNLEEVGVLVHTFDGFLNDTAPWEVATSGWHAKFSTVLSASIVNLRKAGIFGDGTQGGIVLSPASHIFCSYPYDGGAMDIGKENGCGPTMCTPGNDWNCAFPPNMLKRMMELHYTAPSAKDWLYNEVVVDAKHMAIEAVFHPGHERAVTVHATDVHARILEHFMLNANQLPLLRFEPRTGFHHHARDDRHG
;
A
#
# COMPACT_ATOMS: atom_id res chain seq x y z
N ARG A 1 -12.72 85.91 -4.74
CA ARG A 1 -11.46 85.52 -4.06
C ARG A 1 -11.66 85.60 -2.55
N HIS A 2 -12.29 84.61 -1.93
CA HIS A 2 -12.34 84.45 -0.47
C HIS A 2 -12.04 82.98 -0.18
N VAL A 3 -10.88 82.73 0.44
CA VAL A 3 -10.41 81.40 0.85
C VAL A 3 -10.67 81.29 2.34
N TRP A 4 -11.46 80.29 2.73
CA TRP A 4 -11.67 79.91 4.12
C TRP A 4 -10.47 79.08 4.60
N ALA A 5 -9.80 79.54 5.66
CA ALA A 5 -8.77 78.79 6.35
C ALA A 5 -9.42 78.00 7.50
N MET A 6 -9.23 76.68 7.51
CA MET A 6 -9.62 75.81 8.62
C MET A 6 -8.52 75.78 9.70
N PRO A 7 -8.87 75.64 10.99
CA PRO A 7 -7.89 75.61 12.08
C PRO A 7 -7.18 74.25 12.16
N ALA A 8 -5.88 74.30 12.44
CA ALA A 8 -5.03 73.13 12.66
C ALA A 8 -5.39 72.42 13.97
N VAL A 9 -5.68 71.11 13.88
CA VAL A 9 -5.86 70.22 15.02
C VAL A 9 -4.50 69.79 15.54
N VAL A 10 -4.17 70.19 16.77
CA VAL A 10 -2.96 69.75 17.48
C VAL A 10 -3.26 68.41 18.16
N HIS A 11 -2.74 67.31 17.61
CA HIS A 11 -2.76 66.02 18.30
C HIS A 11 -1.70 66.01 19.41
N ARG A 12 -2.17 65.93 20.66
CA ARG A 12 -1.34 65.76 21.86
C ARG A 12 -1.13 64.26 22.09
N THR A 13 0.03 63.75 21.73
CA THR A 13 0.41 62.34 21.93
C THR A 13 0.77 62.09 23.40
N LEU A 14 -0.17 61.53 24.17
CA LEU A 14 0.10 61.01 25.51
C LEU A 14 1.00 59.77 25.40
N HIS A 15 2.25 59.90 25.83
CA HIS A 15 3.16 58.76 25.97
C HIS A 15 2.71 57.92 27.18
N SER A 16 2.19 56.73 26.90
CA SER A 16 2.02 55.70 27.94
C SER A 16 3.39 55.12 28.29
N PRO A 17 3.72 54.92 29.59
CA PRO A 17 4.95 54.27 29.99
C PRO A 17 4.97 52.81 29.50
N SER A 18 6.07 52.41 28.88
CA SER A 18 6.28 51.05 28.42
C SER A 18 6.22 50.05 29.59
N PRO A 19 5.58 48.88 29.41
CA PRO A 19 5.59 47.84 30.43
C PRO A 19 7.02 47.34 30.67
N PRO A 20 7.36 46.91 31.91
CA PRO A 20 8.69 46.42 32.24
C PRO A 20 9.02 45.17 31.41
N LYS A 21 10.26 45.12 30.92
CA LYS A 21 10.81 43.97 30.19
C LYS A 21 10.74 42.70 31.07
N PRO A 22 10.23 41.58 30.55
CA PRO A 22 10.25 40.31 31.28
C PRO A 22 11.71 39.88 31.52
N SER A 23 11.96 39.35 32.72
CA SER A 23 13.25 38.80 33.11
C SER A 23 13.62 37.61 32.22
N PRO A 24 14.91 37.43 31.88
CA PRO A 24 15.34 36.28 31.11
C PRO A 24 15.07 34.98 31.89
N PRO A 25 14.74 33.88 31.20
CA PRO A 25 14.55 32.59 31.83
C PRO A 25 15.86 32.10 32.48
N PRO A 26 15.79 31.34 33.59
CA PRO A 26 16.97 30.78 34.22
C PRO A 26 17.68 29.82 33.27
N SER A 27 19.01 29.89 33.26
CA SER A 27 19.87 29.00 32.49
C SER A 27 19.61 27.53 32.84
N PRO A 28 19.58 26.61 31.86
CA PRO A 28 19.38 25.20 32.11
C PRO A 28 20.53 24.65 32.97
N SER A 29 20.18 23.91 34.02
CA SER A 29 21.13 23.21 34.86
C SER A 29 21.89 22.14 34.05
N PRO A 30 23.19 21.93 34.30
CA PRO A 30 23.95 20.88 33.63
C PRO A 30 23.36 19.50 33.95
N PRO A 31 23.37 18.56 32.99
CA PRO A 31 22.84 17.22 33.20
C PRO A 31 23.64 16.49 34.28
N SER A 32 22.91 15.82 35.19
CA SER A 32 23.51 14.94 36.20
C SER A 32 24.22 13.76 35.52
N PRO A 33 25.36 13.31 36.06
CA PRO A 33 26.08 12.16 35.53
C PRO A 33 25.26 10.87 35.72
N ASN A 34 25.05 10.14 34.62
CA ASN A 34 24.36 8.86 34.59
C ASN A 34 25.09 7.81 35.46
N PRO A 35 24.40 7.08 36.36
CA PRO A 35 24.98 5.98 37.11
C PRO A 35 24.70 4.66 36.39
N PHE A 36 25.43 4.36 35.32
CA PHE A 36 25.45 3.01 34.75
C PHE A 36 26.89 2.52 34.58
N PRO A 37 27.26 1.40 35.22
CA PRO A 37 28.60 0.84 35.09
C PRO A 37 28.75 0.17 33.73
N TRP A 38 29.86 0.48 33.07
CA TRP A 38 30.37 -0.17 31.88
C TRP A 38 30.62 -1.66 32.16
N PHE A 39 30.02 -2.55 31.37
CA PHE A 39 30.44 -3.95 31.29
C PHE A 39 31.44 -4.10 30.13
N PRO A 40 32.61 -4.75 30.34
CA PRO A 40 33.52 -5.06 29.26
C PRO A 40 33.00 -6.29 28.49
N HIS A 41 32.81 -6.14 27.18
CA HIS A 41 32.53 -7.25 26.27
C HIS A 41 33.77 -8.11 26.08
N GLY A 42 33.72 -9.34 26.59
CA GLY A 42 34.57 -10.44 26.17
C GLY A 42 33.68 -11.66 25.93
N PHE A 43 33.24 -11.87 24.69
CA PHE A 43 32.59 -13.12 24.32
C PHE A 43 33.67 -14.18 24.01
N PRO A 44 33.54 -15.42 24.50
CA PRO A 44 34.43 -16.49 24.12
C PRO A 44 34.26 -16.84 22.63
N PRO A 45 35.31 -17.34 21.95
CA PRO A 45 35.23 -17.72 20.55
C PRO A 45 34.22 -18.87 20.36
N GLN A 46 33.27 -18.69 19.45
CA GLN A 46 32.35 -19.75 19.05
C GLN A 46 33.09 -20.85 18.28
N ALA A 47 32.69 -22.09 18.54
CA ALA A 47 33.17 -23.27 17.81
C ALA A 47 32.78 -23.18 16.32
N PRO A 48 33.62 -23.69 15.40
CA PRO A 48 33.34 -23.66 13.97
C PRO A 48 32.08 -24.48 13.63
N ALA A 49 31.27 -23.93 12.72
CA ALA A 49 30.05 -24.57 12.23
C ALA A 49 30.38 -25.89 11.48
N PRO A 50 29.50 -26.90 11.57
CA PRO A 50 29.66 -28.14 10.81
C PRO A 50 29.51 -27.89 9.30
N PRO A 51 30.19 -28.71 8.45
CA PRO A 51 30.12 -28.56 7.00
C PRO A 51 28.71 -28.90 6.47
N PRO A 52 28.29 -28.26 5.35
CA PRO A 52 27.00 -28.50 4.74
C PRO A 52 26.90 -29.93 4.18
N PRO A 53 25.69 -30.53 4.16
CA PRO A 53 25.47 -31.84 3.58
C PRO A 53 25.68 -31.83 2.06
N ALA A 54 26.25 -32.92 1.55
CA ALA A 54 26.56 -33.08 0.13
C ALA A 54 25.29 -33.05 -0.75
N ALA A 55 25.38 -32.34 -1.87
CA ALA A 55 24.29 -32.17 -2.83
C ALA A 55 23.89 -33.51 -3.49
N ALA A 56 22.58 -33.72 -3.63
CA ALA A 56 22.02 -34.87 -4.32
C ALA A 56 22.27 -34.80 -5.83
N PRO A 57 22.47 -35.94 -6.51
CA PRO A 57 22.71 -35.99 -7.95
C PRO A 57 21.44 -35.61 -8.76
N PRO A 58 21.60 -34.99 -9.94
CA PRO A 58 20.48 -34.58 -10.78
C PRO A 58 19.76 -35.78 -11.42
N PRO A 59 18.46 -35.65 -11.71
CA PRO A 59 17.67 -36.69 -12.36
C PRO A 59 18.05 -36.86 -13.85
N PRO A 60 17.83 -38.05 -14.44
CA PRO A 60 18.19 -38.34 -15.82
C PRO A 60 17.27 -37.64 -16.83
N SER A 61 17.89 -37.12 -17.89
CA SER A 61 17.26 -36.39 -18.99
C SER A 61 16.45 -37.31 -19.91
N SER A 62 15.15 -37.02 -20.10
CA SER A 62 14.26 -37.71 -21.03
C SER A 62 14.34 -37.11 -22.44
N LYS A 63 14.74 -37.95 -23.40
CA LYS A 63 14.73 -37.67 -24.85
C LYS A 63 13.31 -37.47 -25.38
N ALA A 64 13.14 -36.48 -26.26
CA ALA A 64 11.96 -36.31 -27.12
C ALA A 64 12.07 -37.18 -28.39
N PRO A 65 10.95 -37.69 -28.95
CA PRO A 65 10.92 -38.24 -30.30
C PRO A 65 10.35 -37.22 -31.30
N GLY A 66 10.91 -37.23 -32.51
CA GLY A 66 10.50 -36.41 -33.64
C GLY A 66 9.70 -37.14 -34.72
N HIS A 67 9.39 -36.33 -35.75
CA HIS A 67 9.05 -36.61 -37.15
C HIS A 67 7.75 -37.33 -37.57
N GLU A 68 6.91 -36.53 -38.25
CA GLU A 68 6.36 -36.72 -39.61
C GLU A 68 5.89 -38.10 -40.09
N HIS A 69 4.62 -38.16 -40.53
CA HIS A 69 4.30 -38.80 -41.80
C HIS A 69 3.02 -38.25 -42.47
N SER A 70 3.21 -37.82 -43.72
CA SER A 70 2.19 -37.55 -44.74
C SER A 70 1.75 -38.86 -45.39
N GLN A 71 0.45 -39.08 -45.59
CA GLN A 71 -0.03 -40.07 -46.57
C GLN A 71 -1.24 -39.58 -47.37
N GLN A 72 -1.08 -39.80 -48.68
CA GLN A 72 -1.92 -39.43 -49.80
C GLN A 72 -3.12 -40.37 -49.99
N HIS A 73 -4.15 -39.79 -50.61
CA HIS A 73 -5.32 -40.44 -51.18
C HIS A 73 -5.00 -41.50 -52.25
N HIS A 74 -5.68 -42.64 -52.19
CA HIS A 74 -5.94 -43.51 -53.33
C HIS A 74 -7.44 -43.87 -53.38
N CYS A 75 -8.06 -43.56 -54.52
CA CYS A 75 -9.46 -43.84 -54.83
C CYS A 75 -9.55 -45.11 -55.69
N GLY A 76 -10.30 -46.11 -55.23
CA GLY A 76 -10.43 -47.40 -55.90
C GLY A 76 -11.85 -47.97 -55.77
N ARG A 77 -12.62 -47.80 -56.84
CA ARG A 77 -13.72 -48.64 -57.35
C ARG A 77 -14.46 -49.55 -56.35
N HIS A 78 -15.66 -49.14 -55.94
CA HIS A 78 -16.81 -50.04 -55.81
C HIS A 78 -18.13 -49.24 -55.87
N CYS A 79 -18.79 -49.28 -57.02
CA CYS A 79 -20.19 -48.88 -57.15
C CYS A 79 -21.06 -49.98 -56.53
N ARG A 80 -21.68 -49.72 -55.38
CA ARG A 80 -22.80 -50.49 -54.84
C ARG A 80 -24.06 -49.63 -54.86
N HIS A 81 -25.16 -50.30 -55.21
CA HIS A 81 -26.52 -49.78 -55.39
C HIS A 81 -26.95 -48.74 -54.34
N ILE A 82 -27.35 -47.56 -54.83
CA ILE A 82 -28.01 -46.50 -54.06
C ILE A 82 -29.46 -46.92 -53.86
N ARG A 83 -29.86 -47.16 -52.60
CA ARG A 83 -31.28 -47.22 -52.21
C ARG A 83 -31.87 -45.79 -52.23
N PRO A 84 -33.15 -45.61 -52.57
CA PRO A 84 -33.82 -44.33 -52.44
C PRO A 84 -33.71 -43.86 -50.98
N GLN A 85 -33.11 -42.70 -50.78
CA GLN A 85 -32.95 -42.09 -49.46
C GLN A 85 -34.30 -41.51 -49.04
N GLU A 86 -34.78 -41.94 -47.87
CA GLU A 86 -35.95 -41.37 -47.21
C GLU A 86 -35.69 -39.88 -46.92
N PRO A 87 -36.67 -38.98 -47.12
CA PRO A 87 -36.46 -37.56 -46.87
C PRO A 87 -36.01 -37.32 -45.43
N PRO A 88 -34.98 -36.48 -45.20
CA PRO A 88 -34.49 -36.24 -43.86
C PRO A 88 -35.60 -35.65 -42.98
N PRO A 89 -35.66 -36.03 -41.70
CA PRO A 89 -36.63 -35.47 -40.77
C PRO A 89 -36.48 -33.94 -40.71
N PRO A 90 -37.58 -33.22 -40.43
CA PRO A 90 -37.54 -31.77 -40.29
C PRO A 90 -36.48 -31.35 -39.27
N LEU A 91 -35.65 -30.36 -39.63
CA LEU A 91 -34.67 -29.81 -38.72
C LEU A 91 -35.37 -29.28 -37.46
N PRO A 92 -34.81 -29.53 -36.26
CA PRO A 92 -35.34 -28.94 -35.04
C PRO A 92 -35.34 -27.42 -35.14
N PRO A 93 -36.29 -26.74 -34.49
CA PRO A 93 -36.33 -25.29 -34.46
C PRO A 93 -35.01 -24.73 -33.90
N PRO A 94 -34.54 -23.58 -34.42
CA PRO A 94 -33.30 -22.98 -33.94
C PRO A 94 -33.41 -22.70 -32.43
N PRO A 95 -32.32 -22.93 -31.67
CA PRO A 95 -32.32 -22.61 -30.26
C PRO A 95 -32.61 -21.12 -30.05
N PRO A 96 -33.26 -20.75 -28.93
CA PRO A 96 -33.47 -19.34 -28.59
C PRO A 96 -32.12 -18.61 -28.60
N PRO A 97 -32.09 -17.32 -29.01
CA PRO A 97 -30.87 -16.55 -29.07
C PRO A 97 -30.15 -16.65 -27.73
N HIS A 98 -28.94 -17.19 -27.76
CA HIS A 98 -28.07 -17.27 -26.60
C HIS A 98 -27.99 -15.87 -26.00
N SER A 99 -28.45 -15.74 -24.75
CA SER A 99 -28.10 -14.61 -23.91
C SER A 99 -26.59 -14.42 -24.03
N LEU A 100 -26.18 -13.20 -24.36
CA LEU A 100 -24.77 -12.82 -24.43
C LEU A 100 -24.05 -13.41 -23.22
N PRO A 101 -22.87 -14.03 -23.38
CA PRO A 101 -22.10 -14.50 -22.24
C PRO A 101 -21.90 -13.30 -21.33
N SER A 102 -22.44 -13.37 -20.11
CA SER A 102 -22.12 -12.40 -19.07
C SER A 102 -20.61 -12.31 -19.02
N SER A 103 -20.06 -11.14 -19.34
CA SER A 103 -18.63 -10.87 -19.20
C SER A 103 -18.19 -11.40 -17.84
N PRO A 104 -17.13 -12.22 -17.75
CA PRO A 104 -16.64 -12.68 -16.47
C PRO A 104 -16.33 -11.45 -15.62
N LEU A 105 -16.98 -11.35 -14.46
CA LEU A 105 -16.71 -10.29 -13.49
C LEU A 105 -15.18 -10.27 -13.25
N PRO A 106 -14.50 -9.15 -13.52
CA PRO A 106 -13.08 -9.05 -13.28
C PRO A 106 -12.88 -8.96 -11.76
N TRP A 107 -12.07 -9.88 -11.24
CA TRP A 107 -11.60 -9.96 -9.85
C TRP A 107 -12.65 -10.40 -8.80
N PRO A 108 -12.24 -11.20 -7.79
CA PRO A 108 -13.13 -11.54 -6.69
C PRO A 108 -13.53 -10.26 -5.94
N LEU A 109 -14.81 -10.16 -5.61
CA LEU A 109 -15.46 -9.11 -4.80
C LEU A 109 -14.88 -8.96 -3.36
N SER A 110 -13.66 -9.45 -3.11
CA SER A 110 -12.96 -9.34 -1.84
C SER A 110 -12.49 -7.90 -1.54
N VAL A 111 -12.54 -7.02 -2.55
CA VAL A 111 -12.21 -5.57 -2.43
C VAL A 111 -13.45 -4.75 -2.06
N LEU A 112 -14.55 -5.36 -1.59
CA LEU A 112 -15.70 -4.56 -1.17
C LEU A 112 -15.33 -3.77 0.11
N PRO A 113 -15.42 -2.43 0.11
CA PRO A 113 -15.45 -1.68 1.35
C PRO A 113 -16.58 -2.24 2.22
N ARG A 114 -16.49 -2.10 3.54
CA ARG A 114 -17.63 -2.42 4.42
C ARG A 114 -18.78 -1.48 4.04
N LEU A 115 -19.66 -1.94 3.14
CA LEU A 115 -20.68 -1.15 2.43
C LEU A 115 -21.67 -0.42 3.36
N ASP A 116 -21.70 -0.81 4.63
CA ASP A 116 -22.66 -0.32 5.64
C ASP A 116 -22.06 0.66 6.66
N VAL A 117 -20.76 1.01 6.54
CA VAL A 117 -20.08 1.87 7.52
C VAL A 117 -20.03 3.30 7.00
N ALA A 118 -20.50 4.26 7.80
CA ALA A 118 -20.52 5.67 7.40
C ALA A 118 -19.07 6.24 7.37
N GLU A 119 -18.81 7.27 6.54
CA GLU A 119 -17.50 7.95 6.47
C GLU A 119 -16.96 8.33 7.86
N GLY A 120 -17.82 8.87 8.74
CA GLY A 120 -17.43 9.27 10.09
C GLY A 120 -16.86 8.11 10.91
N GLU A 121 -17.45 6.92 10.76
CA GLU A 121 -17.04 5.71 11.46
C GLU A 121 -15.73 5.15 10.89
N VAL A 122 -15.54 5.16 9.55
CA VAL A 122 -14.27 4.77 8.92
C VAL A 122 -13.13 5.64 9.44
N ARG A 123 -13.30 6.96 9.41
CA ARG A 123 -12.30 7.92 9.90
C ARG A 123 -11.99 7.71 11.39
N GLU A 124 -13.01 7.51 12.22
CA GLU A 124 -12.82 7.27 13.65
C GLU A 124 -12.07 5.97 13.93
N LEU A 125 -12.39 4.89 13.19
CA LEU A 125 -11.65 3.63 13.27
C LEU A 125 -10.19 3.77 12.84
N LEU A 126 -9.93 4.53 11.78
CA LEU A 126 -8.57 4.82 11.31
C LEU A 126 -7.79 5.63 12.34
N ASN A 127 -8.39 6.68 12.92
CA ASN A 127 -7.76 7.45 13.97
C ASN A 127 -7.56 6.66 15.26
N HIS A 128 -8.47 5.74 15.58
CA HIS A 128 -8.27 4.83 16.70
C HIS A 128 -7.02 3.97 16.49
N ARG A 129 -6.90 3.31 15.32
CA ARG A 129 -5.72 2.52 14.95
C ARG A 129 -4.45 3.35 14.92
N PHE A 130 -4.50 4.54 14.33
CA PHE A 130 -3.35 5.44 14.26
C PHE A 130 -2.85 5.87 15.65
N ASN A 131 -3.75 6.26 16.55
CA ASN A 131 -3.39 6.77 17.88
C ASN A 131 -2.99 5.66 18.86
N HIS A 132 -3.57 4.47 18.73
CA HIS A 132 -3.34 3.34 19.65
C HIS A 132 -2.42 2.25 19.07
N GLY A 133 -1.89 2.47 17.87
CA GLY A 133 -0.99 1.55 17.19
C GLY A 133 0.23 1.17 18.05
N ARG A 134 0.50 -0.14 18.13
CA ARG A 134 1.60 -0.72 18.92
C ARG A 134 2.19 -1.92 18.20
N ALA A 135 3.43 -2.28 18.53
CA ALA A 135 4.02 -3.48 17.96
C ALA A 135 3.19 -4.73 18.33
N SER A 136 2.67 -5.42 17.31
CA SER A 136 1.79 -6.59 17.43
C SER A 136 1.91 -7.46 16.18
N ASN A 137 1.50 -8.72 16.28
CA ASN A 137 1.36 -9.62 15.13
C ASN A 137 -0.02 -9.50 14.48
N ASN A 138 -0.91 -8.66 15.03
CA ASN A 138 -2.24 -8.40 14.52
C ASN A 138 -2.27 -7.05 13.78
N LEU A 139 -2.67 -7.05 12.50
CA LEU A 139 -2.78 -5.84 11.68
C LEU A 139 -3.75 -4.80 12.25
N GLU A 140 -4.76 -5.21 13.01
CA GLU A 140 -5.69 -4.29 13.67
C GLU A 140 -5.04 -3.48 14.80
N GLU A 141 -3.94 -3.97 15.37
CA GLU A 141 -3.27 -3.36 16.52
C GLU A 141 -2.02 -2.55 16.17
N VAL A 142 -1.44 -2.75 14.98
CA VAL A 142 -0.16 -2.13 14.61
C VAL A 142 -0.26 -0.69 14.14
N GLY A 143 -1.43 -0.28 13.65
CA GLY A 143 -1.65 1.04 13.08
C GLY A 143 -2.55 0.97 11.86
N VAL A 144 -2.36 1.91 10.94
CA VAL A 144 -3.08 1.96 9.67
C VAL A 144 -2.15 1.51 8.56
N LEU A 145 -2.59 0.55 7.74
CA LEU A 145 -1.85 0.08 6.58
C LEU A 145 -2.17 0.99 5.38
N VAL A 146 -1.17 1.61 4.79
CA VAL A 146 -1.32 2.57 3.69
C VAL A 146 -0.40 2.23 2.53
N HIS A 147 -0.87 2.46 1.32
CA HIS A 147 -0.06 2.36 0.12
C HIS A 147 -0.17 3.68 -0.65
N THR A 148 0.96 4.24 -1.09
CA THR A 148 1.02 5.50 -1.83
C THR A 148 0.90 5.26 -3.33
N PHE A 149 0.32 6.20 -4.07
CA PHE A 149 0.25 6.17 -5.54
C PHE A 149 1.64 6.37 -6.16
N ASP A 150 2.44 5.31 -6.13
CA ASP A 150 3.79 5.26 -6.64
C ASP A 150 3.84 4.77 -8.10
N GLY A 151 5.05 4.72 -8.68
CA GLY A 151 5.27 4.31 -10.07
C GLY A 151 5.21 2.79 -10.32
N PHE A 152 4.80 1.99 -9.34
CA PHE A 152 4.69 0.53 -9.48
C PHE A 152 3.26 0.04 -9.72
N LEU A 153 2.30 0.95 -9.68
CA LEU A 153 0.89 0.68 -9.94
C LEU A 153 0.53 0.85 -11.41
N ASN A 154 -0.71 0.48 -11.74
CA ASN A 154 -1.27 0.74 -13.06
C ASN A 154 -1.48 2.26 -13.25
N ASP A 155 -0.83 2.84 -14.27
CA ASP A 155 -0.91 4.27 -14.58
C ASP A 155 -2.36 4.80 -14.75
N THR A 156 -3.26 3.95 -15.26
CA THR A 156 -4.66 4.30 -15.52
C THR A 156 -5.61 3.95 -14.38
N ALA A 157 -5.19 3.05 -13.49
CA ALA A 157 -5.94 2.60 -12.33
C ALA A 157 -4.98 2.42 -11.14
N PRO A 158 -4.48 3.51 -10.51
CA PRO A 158 -3.43 3.46 -9.50
C PRO A 158 -3.88 2.89 -8.15
N TRP A 159 -4.99 2.15 -8.11
CA TRP A 159 -5.37 1.26 -7.00
C TRP A 159 -5.18 -0.21 -7.37
N GLU A 160 -4.78 -0.50 -8.61
CA GLU A 160 -4.49 -1.84 -9.12
C GLU A 160 -2.99 -2.01 -9.33
N VAL A 161 -2.53 -3.22 -9.03
CA VAL A 161 -1.20 -3.66 -9.43
C VAL A 161 -1.10 -3.73 -10.95
N ALA A 162 0.02 -3.26 -11.49
CA ALA A 162 0.20 -3.24 -12.92
C ALA A 162 0.40 -4.66 -13.49
N THR A 163 -0.29 -4.96 -14.60
CA THR A 163 -0.29 -6.28 -15.26
C THR A 163 0.48 -6.30 -16.58
N SER A 164 1.02 -5.16 -17.00
CA SER A 164 1.82 -4.98 -18.22
C SER A 164 3.12 -4.24 -17.93
N GLY A 165 4.05 -4.16 -18.88
CA GLY A 165 5.32 -3.44 -18.67
C GLY A 165 6.30 -4.17 -17.75
N TRP A 166 7.34 -3.47 -17.31
CA TRP A 166 8.45 -4.07 -16.55
C TRP A 166 8.08 -4.46 -15.12
N HIS A 167 7.06 -3.80 -14.54
CA HIS A 167 6.51 -4.07 -13.21
C HIS A 167 5.49 -5.23 -13.20
N ALA A 168 5.06 -5.76 -14.36
CA ALA A 168 4.08 -6.86 -14.43
C ALA A 168 4.49 -8.11 -13.66
N LYS A 169 5.80 -8.33 -13.49
CA LYS A 169 6.36 -9.42 -12.68
C LYS A 169 6.02 -9.32 -11.19
N PHE A 170 5.49 -8.19 -10.74
CA PHE A 170 5.04 -7.92 -9.37
C PHE A 170 3.52 -7.76 -9.26
N SER A 171 2.78 -8.16 -10.29
CA SER A 171 1.31 -8.06 -10.37
C SER A 171 0.54 -8.88 -9.30
N THR A 172 1.23 -9.52 -8.36
CA THR A 172 0.61 -10.27 -7.26
C THR A 172 0.85 -9.62 -5.91
N VAL A 173 1.65 -8.56 -5.84
CA VAL A 173 2.06 -7.94 -4.58
C VAL A 173 1.89 -6.43 -4.61
N LEU A 174 1.61 -5.89 -3.43
CA LEU A 174 1.55 -4.46 -3.18
C LEU A 174 2.46 -4.11 -2.01
N SER A 175 3.32 -3.10 -2.17
CA SER A 175 4.19 -2.61 -1.10
C SER A 175 3.46 -1.55 -0.28
N ALA A 176 3.24 -1.77 1.00
CA ALA A 176 2.52 -0.84 1.88
C ALA A 176 3.40 -0.43 3.07
N SER A 177 2.96 0.56 3.83
CA SER A 177 3.56 0.98 5.09
C SER A 177 2.52 0.94 6.20
N ILE A 178 2.93 0.57 7.41
CA ILE A 178 2.15 0.76 8.63
C ILE A 178 2.48 2.13 9.21
N VAL A 179 1.46 2.97 9.42
CA VAL A 179 1.59 4.26 10.10
C VAL A 179 0.82 4.29 11.42
N ASN A 180 1.43 4.92 12.42
CA ASN A 180 0.80 5.25 13.69
C ASN A 180 1.47 6.49 14.31
N LEU A 181 0.96 6.94 15.46
CA LEU A 181 1.45 8.15 16.12
C LEU A 181 2.95 8.09 16.50
N ARG A 182 3.55 6.89 16.64
CA ARG A 182 4.98 6.74 16.93
C ARG A 182 5.85 6.86 15.68
N LYS A 183 5.40 6.29 14.57
CA LYS A 183 6.07 6.33 13.25
C LYS A 183 5.01 6.52 12.17
N ALA A 184 4.88 7.75 11.69
CA ALA A 184 3.88 8.16 10.70
C ALA A 184 4.47 8.38 9.30
N GLY A 185 5.70 7.93 9.05
CA GLY A 185 6.33 8.06 7.75
C GLY A 185 5.71 7.11 6.74
N ILE A 186 5.47 7.63 5.54
CA ILE A 186 4.99 6.88 4.37
C ILE A 186 6.06 6.90 3.29
N PHE A 187 5.97 5.97 2.34
CA PHE A 187 6.81 6.00 1.14
C PHE A 187 6.63 7.31 0.37
N GLY A 188 7.69 7.74 -0.36
CA GLY A 188 7.62 8.96 -1.17
C GLY A 188 7.46 10.23 -0.33
N ASP A 189 8.15 10.31 0.82
CA ASP A 189 8.34 11.48 1.69
C ASP A 189 7.11 12.34 2.06
N GLY A 190 5.90 11.77 1.95
CA GLY A 190 4.67 12.51 2.22
C GLY A 190 4.25 13.44 1.08
N THR A 191 4.79 13.26 -0.13
CA THR A 191 4.43 14.02 -1.33
C THR A 191 3.49 13.25 -2.27
N GLN A 192 2.92 12.15 -1.80
CA GLN A 192 2.02 11.30 -2.60
C GLN A 192 0.74 11.01 -1.82
N GLY A 193 -0.38 10.98 -2.54
CA GLY A 193 -1.64 10.42 -2.02
C GLY A 193 -1.58 8.89 -2.06
N GLY A 194 -2.68 8.23 -1.69
CA GLY A 194 -2.70 6.78 -1.69
C GLY A 194 -4.02 6.18 -1.25
N ILE A 195 -3.98 4.87 -1.01
CA ILE A 195 -5.09 4.08 -0.47
C ILE A 195 -4.78 3.59 0.94
N VAL A 196 -5.82 3.49 1.75
CA VAL A 196 -5.78 2.84 3.06
C VAL A 196 -6.30 1.42 2.91
N LEU A 197 -5.53 0.45 3.38
CA LEU A 197 -5.83 -0.97 3.28
C LEU A 197 -6.45 -1.50 4.57
N SER A 198 -7.42 -2.39 4.41
CA SER A 198 -8.07 -3.10 5.49
C SER A 198 -7.09 -3.95 6.29
N PRO A 199 -7.23 -4.08 7.62
CA PRO A 199 -6.41 -4.99 8.41
C PRO A 199 -6.75 -6.47 8.16
N ALA A 200 -7.81 -6.75 7.39
CA ALA A 200 -8.11 -8.08 6.88
C ALA A 200 -7.20 -8.51 5.71
N SER A 201 -6.35 -7.59 5.21
CA SER A 201 -5.42 -7.88 4.11
C SER A 201 -4.41 -8.95 4.51
N HIS A 202 -4.06 -9.82 3.57
CA HIS A 202 -3.03 -10.83 3.77
C HIS A 202 -1.64 -10.23 3.50
N ILE A 203 -0.69 -10.40 4.42
CA ILE A 203 0.70 -9.99 4.24
C ILE A 203 1.58 -11.21 3.99
N PHE A 204 2.51 -11.11 3.05
CA PHE A 204 3.52 -12.15 2.80
C PHE A 204 4.70 -12.01 3.75
N CYS A 205 5.19 -10.78 3.92
CA CYS A 205 6.29 -10.44 4.80
C CYS A 205 6.34 -8.94 5.09
N SER A 206 7.28 -8.54 5.94
CA SER A 206 7.53 -7.13 6.23
C SER A 206 9.01 -6.85 6.49
N TYR A 207 9.36 -5.58 6.48
CA TYR A 207 10.70 -5.05 6.69
C TYR A 207 10.60 -3.79 7.55
N PRO A 208 11.51 -3.58 8.51
CA PRO A 208 11.50 -2.39 9.34
C PRO A 208 11.82 -1.11 8.55
N TYR A 209 12.27 -1.23 7.31
CA TYR A 209 12.65 -0.16 6.38
C TYR A 209 12.20 -0.51 4.97
N ASP A 210 12.74 0.18 3.97
CA ASP A 210 12.71 -0.28 2.59
C ASP A 210 13.33 -1.68 2.48
N GLY A 211 12.52 -2.66 2.15
CA GLY A 211 12.98 -4.00 1.86
C GLY A 211 13.39 -4.14 0.41
N GLY A 212 12.91 -3.29 -0.51
CA GLY A 212 13.00 -3.48 -1.96
C GLY A 212 12.10 -4.63 -2.41
N ALA A 213 10.81 -4.67 -2.02
CA ALA A 213 9.92 -5.76 -2.40
C ALA A 213 9.80 -5.95 -3.93
N MET A 214 10.15 -4.91 -4.70
CA MET A 214 10.13 -4.90 -6.16
C MET A 214 11.51 -5.20 -6.79
N ASP A 215 12.40 -5.86 -6.06
CA ASP A 215 13.71 -6.28 -6.57
C ASP A 215 13.70 -7.64 -7.28
N ILE A 216 14.70 -7.85 -8.13
CA ILE A 216 14.90 -9.13 -8.82
C ILE A 216 15.26 -10.22 -7.80
N GLY A 217 14.66 -11.41 -7.95
CA GLY A 217 14.98 -12.59 -7.12
C GLY A 217 14.14 -12.71 -5.85
N LYS A 218 13.11 -11.89 -5.69
CA LYS A 218 12.14 -11.98 -4.60
C LYS A 218 10.86 -12.66 -5.04
N GLU A 219 10.55 -13.76 -4.38
CA GLU A 219 9.27 -14.46 -4.57
C GLU A 219 8.22 -13.76 -3.72
N ASN A 220 7.10 -13.35 -4.34
CA ASN A 220 6.06 -12.56 -3.68
C ASN A 220 6.59 -11.34 -2.92
N GLY A 221 7.60 -10.65 -3.46
CA GLY A 221 8.23 -9.47 -2.88
C GLY A 221 9.02 -9.71 -1.57
N CYS A 222 9.13 -10.96 -1.15
CA CYS A 222 9.89 -11.35 0.03
C CYS A 222 11.31 -11.77 -0.35
N GLY A 223 12.28 -11.29 0.45
CA GLY A 223 13.66 -11.74 0.34
C GLY A 223 13.76 -13.26 0.51
N PRO A 224 14.78 -13.91 -0.07
CA PRO A 224 14.93 -15.37 -0.02
C PRO A 224 15.20 -15.90 1.40
N THR A 225 15.63 -15.03 2.31
CA THR A 225 15.90 -15.35 3.72
C THR A 225 14.84 -14.73 4.59
N MET A 226 14.11 -15.58 5.33
CA MET A 226 13.17 -15.11 6.36
C MET A 226 13.90 -14.87 7.67
N CYS A 227 13.55 -13.80 8.37
CA CYS A 227 14.14 -13.47 9.66
C CYS A 227 13.77 -14.52 10.71
N THR A 228 14.70 -14.75 11.64
CA THR A 228 14.47 -15.59 12.82
C THR A 228 14.79 -14.79 14.08
N PRO A 229 14.26 -15.18 15.25
CA PRO A 229 14.71 -14.60 16.51
C PRO A 229 16.25 -14.67 16.61
N GLY A 230 16.90 -13.52 16.80
CA GLY A 230 18.37 -13.41 16.86
C GLY A 230 19.09 -13.21 15.52
N ASN A 231 18.38 -13.23 14.39
CA ASN A 231 18.91 -12.88 13.07
C ASN A 231 17.89 -12.01 12.32
N ASP A 232 17.94 -10.72 12.60
CA ASP A 232 16.97 -9.70 12.18
C ASP A 232 17.61 -8.57 11.33
N TRP A 233 18.77 -8.85 10.75
CA TRP A 233 19.49 -7.98 9.83
C TRP A 233 19.58 -8.68 8.46
N ASN A 234 19.11 -8.01 7.40
CA ASN A 234 19.13 -8.52 6.02
C ASN A 234 18.24 -9.74 5.71
N CYS A 235 16.98 -9.70 6.14
CA CYS A 235 15.99 -10.75 5.92
C CYS A 235 14.57 -10.15 5.87
N ALA A 236 13.60 -10.94 5.39
CA ALA A 236 12.19 -10.57 5.40
C ALA A 236 11.49 -11.14 6.65
N PHE A 237 10.73 -10.34 7.39
CA PHE A 237 10.00 -10.83 8.56
C PHE A 237 8.74 -11.57 8.11
N PRO A 238 8.53 -12.84 8.52
CA PRO A 238 7.28 -13.53 8.24
C PRO A 238 6.09 -12.86 8.95
N PRO A 239 4.85 -13.15 8.54
CA PRO A 239 3.66 -12.49 9.08
C PRO A 239 3.54 -12.61 10.61
N ASN A 240 3.94 -13.75 11.18
CA ASN A 240 3.94 -14.01 12.61
C ASN A 240 5.08 -13.32 13.38
N MET A 241 5.92 -12.52 12.72
CA MET A 241 6.98 -11.70 13.31
C MET A 241 6.79 -10.20 13.04
N LEU A 242 5.61 -9.79 12.60
CA LEU A 242 5.27 -8.37 12.38
C LEU A 242 5.51 -7.52 13.65
N LYS A 243 5.26 -8.07 14.84
CA LYS A 243 5.58 -7.41 16.11
C LYS A 243 7.06 -7.04 16.19
N ARG A 244 7.94 -8.00 15.90
CA ARG A 244 9.39 -7.79 15.98
C ARG A 244 9.85 -6.77 14.93
N MET A 245 9.30 -6.84 13.72
CA MET A 245 9.54 -5.86 12.67
C MET A 245 9.20 -4.44 13.16
N MET A 246 8.00 -4.24 13.72
CA MET A 246 7.56 -2.94 14.24
C MET A 246 8.42 -2.45 15.41
N GLU A 247 8.85 -3.34 16.32
CA GLU A 247 9.78 -2.98 17.41
C GLU A 247 11.09 -2.41 16.87
N LEU A 248 11.67 -3.04 15.84
CA LEU A 248 12.89 -2.57 15.19
C LEU A 248 12.65 -1.22 14.50
N HIS A 249 11.56 -1.10 13.74
CA HIS A 249 11.18 0.14 13.06
C HIS A 249 11.02 1.32 14.05
N TYR A 250 10.46 1.09 15.23
CA TYR A 250 10.34 2.14 16.26
C TYR A 250 11.69 2.60 16.81
N THR A 251 12.66 1.71 16.92
CA THR A 251 14.02 2.04 17.41
C THR A 251 14.93 2.61 16.34
N ALA A 252 14.51 2.55 15.08
CA ALA A 252 15.26 3.04 13.95
C ALA A 252 15.59 4.54 14.07
N PRO A 253 16.82 4.94 13.72
CA PRO A 253 17.16 6.34 13.59
C PRO A 253 16.19 7.06 12.67
N SER A 254 15.79 8.29 13.01
CA SER A 254 14.87 9.12 12.21
C SER A 254 15.51 9.71 10.95
N ALA A 255 16.55 9.07 10.40
CA ALA A 255 17.18 9.52 9.17
C ALA A 255 16.22 9.32 7.98
N LYS A 256 16.36 10.16 6.95
CA LYS A 256 15.41 10.28 5.82
C LYS A 256 15.10 8.92 5.16
N ASP A 257 16.09 8.03 5.07
CA ASP A 257 15.96 6.73 4.42
C ASP A 257 15.27 5.65 5.28
N TRP A 258 14.92 5.99 6.53
CA TRP A 258 14.42 5.05 7.56
C TRP A 258 13.06 5.50 8.11
N LEU A 259 12.39 6.41 7.40
CA LEU A 259 11.15 7.04 7.87
C LEU A 259 9.93 6.12 7.74
N TYR A 260 9.94 5.17 6.83
CA TYR A 260 8.84 4.25 6.57
C TYR A 260 9.30 2.79 6.73
N ASN A 261 8.34 1.90 6.96
CA ASN A 261 8.51 0.45 6.91
C ASN A 261 7.86 -0.09 5.64
N GLU A 262 8.28 -1.27 5.20
CA GLU A 262 7.67 -1.94 4.06
C GLU A 262 6.94 -3.21 4.49
N VAL A 263 5.69 -3.35 4.08
CA VAL A 263 4.83 -4.51 4.30
C VAL A 263 4.38 -5.00 2.94
N VAL A 264 4.69 -6.24 2.61
CA VAL A 264 4.33 -6.82 1.32
C VAL A 264 2.96 -7.48 1.45
N VAL A 265 1.97 -6.90 0.79
CA VAL A 265 0.57 -7.31 0.82
C VAL A 265 0.24 -8.15 -0.41
N ASP A 266 -0.58 -9.17 -0.23
CA ASP A 266 -1.17 -9.93 -1.33
C ASP A 266 -2.24 -9.09 -2.03
N ALA A 267 -1.93 -8.64 -3.25
CA ALA A 267 -2.82 -7.77 -4.01
C ALA A 267 -4.17 -8.43 -4.36
N LYS A 268 -4.27 -9.78 -4.31
CA LYS A 268 -5.54 -10.49 -4.54
C LYS A 268 -6.47 -10.48 -3.34
N HIS A 269 -5.93 -10.24 -2.15
CA HIS A 269 -6.66 -10.30 -0.88
C HIS A 269 -6.62 -8.95 -0.14
N MET A 270 -6.42 -7.85 -0.87
CA MET A 270 -6.50 -6.50 -0.31
C MET A 270 -7.93 -5.96 -0.37
N ALA A 271 -8.29 -5.12 0.59
CA ALA A 271 -9.52 -4.34 0.56
C ALA A 271 -9.22 -2.88 0.91
N ILE A 272 -9.86 -1.94 0.22
CA ILE A 272 -9.61 -0.51 0.38
C ILE A 272 -10.65 0.07 1.35
N GLU A 273 -10.18 0.76 2.39
CA GLU A 273 -11.03 1.43 3.38
C GLU A 273 -11.21 2.92 3.10
N ALA A 274 -10.22 3.57 2.49
CA ALA A 274 -10.26 5.00 2.16
C ALA A 274 -9.22 5.34 1.08
N VAL A 275 -9.38 6.50 0.46
CA VAL A 275 -8.31 7.18 -0.29
C VAL A 275 -7.79 8.32 0.59
N PHE A 276 -6.48 8.59 0.57
CA PHE A 276 -5.90 9.67 1.35
C PHE A 276 -4.99 10.60 0.53
N HIS A 277 -4.79 11.82 1.04
CA HIS A 277 -3.75 12.73 0.58
C HIS A 277 -3.06 13.48 1.74
N PRO A 278 -1.75 13.74 1.66
CA PRO A 278 -1.04 14.60 2.60
C PRO A 278 -1.35 16.07 2.23
N GLY A 279 -2.06 16.80 3.09
CA GLY A 279 -2.70 18.08 2.73
C GLY A 279 -1.78 19.29 2.45
N HIS A 280 -0.52 19.08 2.08
CA HIS A 280 0.47 20.15 1.91
C HIS A 280 0.65 20.58 0.45
N GLU A 281 0.34 19.72 -0.52
CA GLU A 281 0.55 20.00 -1.94
C GLU A 281 -0.74 19.88 -2.75
N ARG A 282 -1.05 20.96 -3.50
CA ARG A 282 -2.28 21.04 -4.30
C ARG A 282 -2.32 19.99 -5.40
N ALA A 283 -1.20 19.77 -6.09
CA ALA A 283 -1.11 18.78 -7.17
C ALA A 283 -1.43 17.36 -6.65
N VAL A 284 -0.89 17.01 -5.48
CA VAL A 284 -1.13 15.72 -4.82
C VAL A 284 -2.58 15.56 -4.40
N THR A 285 -3.17 16.62 -3.84
CA THR A 285 -4.58 16.62 -3.47
C THR A 285 -5.48 16.43 -4.69
N VAL A 286 -5.24 17.17 -5.77
CA VAL A 286 -5.99 17.04 -7.03
C VAL A 286 -5.86 15.63 -7.60
N HIS A 287 -4.65 15.07 -7.62
CA HIS A 287 -4.43 13.72 -8.11
C HIS A 287 -5.18 12.67 -7.27
N ALA A 288 -5.10 12.74 -5.95
CA ALA A 288 -5.83 11.82 -5.08
C ALA A 288 -7.35 11.96 -5.20
N THR A 289 -7.87 13.18 -5.37
CA THR A 289 -9.30 13.42 -5.63
C THR A 289 -9.74 12.79 -6.96
N ASP A 290 -8.93 12.92 -8.01
CA ASP A 290 -9.21 12.31 -9.32
C ASP A 290 -9.20 10.77 -9.25
N VAL A 291 -8.19 10.19 -8.60
CA VAL A 291 -8.13 8.75 -8.36
C VAL A 291 -9.33 8.26 -7.55
N HIS A 292 -9.70 8.98 -6.48
CA HIS A 292 -10.87 8.68 -5.67
C HIS A 292 -12.15 8.66 -6.51
N ALA A 293 -12.39 9.67 -7.34
CA ALA A 293 -13.55 9.73 -8.22
C ALA A 293 -13.60 8.53 -9.19
N ARG A 294 -12.46 8.14 -9.75
CA ARG A 294 -12.36 6.96 -10.64
C ARG A 294 -12.62 5.65 -9.91
N ILE A 295 -12.16 5.48 -8.66
CA ILE A 295 -12.47 4.29 -7.86
C ILE A 295 -13.98 4.23 -7.58
N LEU A 296 -14.59 5.35 -7.21
CA LEU A 296 -16.04 5.42 -6.97
C LEU A 296 -16.83 5.00 -8.20
N GLU A 297 -16.46 5.52 -9.38
CA GLU A 297 -17.09 5.14 -10.66
C GLU A 297 -16.87 3.65 -10.97
N HIS A 298 -15.63 3.17 -10.88
CA HIS A 298 -15.25 1.80 -11.21
C HIS A 298 -16.01 0.76 -10.38
N PHE A 299 -16.12 0.98 -9.07
CA PHE A 299 -16.78 0.03 -8.15
C PHE A 299 -18.25 0.38 -7.87
N MET A 300 -18.81 1.39 -8.54
CA MET A 300 -20.18 1.88 -8.31
C MET A 300 -20.44 2.24 -6.84
N LEU A 301 -19.45 2.87 -6.21
CA LEU A 301 -19.52 3.33 -4.82
C LEU A 301 -19.88 4.82 -4.75
N ASN A 302 -20.27 5.27 -3.58
CA ASN A 302 -20.36 6.70 -3.26
C ASN A 302 -19.33 7.12 -2.21
N ALA A 303 -19.14 8.43 -2.05
CA ALA A 303 -18.14 9.00 -1.16
C ALA A 303 -18.33 8.64 0.33
N ASN A 304 -19.52 8.23 0.75
CA ASN A 304 -19.75 7.77 2.12
C ASN A 304 -19.24 6.33 2.34
N GLN A 305 -19.22 5.50 1.29
CA GLN A 305 -18.79 4.09 1.33
C GLN A 305 -17.27 3.96 1.20
N LEU A 306 -16.63 4.90 0.49
CA LEU A 306 -15.18 5.01 0.38
C LEU A 306 -14.80 6.48 0.53
N PRO A 307 -14.37 6.93 1.72
CA PRO A 307 -14.08 8.33 1.95
C PRO A 307 -12.72 8.77 1.38
N LEU A 308 -12.65 10.05 1.01
CA LEU A 308 -11.39 10.75 0.74
C LEU A 308 -10.96 11.51 1.99
N LEU A 309 -9.79 11.18 2.52
CA LEU A 309 -9.28 11.70 3.78
C LEU A 309 -8.00 12.52 3.59
N ARG A 310 -7.82 13.53 4.43
CA ARG A 310 -6.54 14.21 4.57
C ARG A 310 -5.72 13.50 5.65
N PHE A 311 -4.52 13.04 5.32
CA PHE A 311 -3.58 12.49 6.29
C PHE A 311 -2.63 13.59 6.79
N GLU A 312 -2.41 13.62 8.11
CA GLU A 312 -1.49 14.51 8.80
C GLU A 312 -0.67 13.70 9.82
N PRO A 313 0.67 13.60 9.66
CA PRO A 313 1.51 12.70 10.45
C PRO A 313 1.46 12.88 11.98
N ARG A 314 0.97 14.02 12.46
CA ARG A 314 0.87 14.32 13.91
C ARG A 314 -0.52 14.11 14.49
N THR A 315 -1.55 14.09 13.65
CA THR A 315 -2.95 14.15 14.11
C THR A 315 -3.85 13.11 13.44
N GLY A 316 -3.32 12.32 12.49
CA GLY A 316 -4.04 11.23 11.86
C GLY A 316 -4.82 11.66 10.62
N PHE A 317 -6.00 11.08 10.44
CA PHE A 317 -6.87 11.22 9.28
C PHE A 317 -8.03 12.18 9.56
N HIS A 318 -8.24 13.13 8.66
CA HIS A 318 -9.24 14.18 8.77
C HIS A 318 -10.16 14.16 7.56
N HIS A 319 -11.36 14.75 7.70
CA HIS A 319 -12.19 14.98 6.53
C HIS A 319 -11.43 15.82 5.51
N HIS A 320 -11.58 15.44 4.24
CA HIS A 320 -11.27 16.35 3.17
C HIS A 320 -12.29 17.50 3.23
N ALA A 321 -11.87 18.63 3.80
CA ALA A 321 -12.69 19.84 3.74
C ALA A 321 -12.86 20.19 2.26
N ARG A 322 -14.08 20.00 1.72
CA ARG A 322 -14.45 20.65 0.48
C ARG A 322 -14.26 22.13 0.74
N ASP A 323 -13.31 22.73 0.04
CA ASP A 323 -13.12 24.18 0.11
C ASP A 323 -14.36 24.78 -0.56
N ASP A 324 -15.46 24.95 0.20
CA ASP A 324 -16.75 25.51 -0.23
C ASP A 324 -16.64 26.99 -0.64
N ARG A 325 -15.42 27.48 -0.89
CA ARG A 325 -15.10 28.85 -1.26
C ARG A 325 -15.16 29.11 -2.77
N HIS A 326 -15.73 28.20 -3.57
CA HIS A 326 -15.97 28.41 -5.01
C HIS A 326 -17.45 28.12 -5.37
N GLY A 327 -18.37 28.63 -4.56
CA GLY A 327 -19.77 28.86 -4.94
C GLY A 327 -19.99 30.30 -5.39
#